data_AF-A0A1Q3S7F3-F1
#
_entry.id   AF-A0A1Q3S7F3-F1
#
_cell.length_a   1.000
_cell.length_b   1.000
_cell.length_c   1.000
_cell.angle_alpha   90.00
_cell.angle_beta   90.00
_cell.angle_gamma   90.00
#
_symmetry.space_group_name_H-M   'P 1'
#
loop_
_entity.id
_entity.type
_entity.pdbx_description
1 polymer ?
#
loop_
_entity_poly.entity_id
_entity_poly.type
_entity_poly.pdbx_seq_one_letter_code
_entity_poly.pdbx_strand_id
1 'polypeptide(L)'
;MNNNDIFKKLRVALQLRDDQIVAILELVDFRISKGEIGNFFRNEDHPKFMECGDQVLRNFLNGLVIHLRGTKENPKNPMEVLEKNKEGVKTAATAVKKQEFTPKPKQEEKKKPAPKKAPFKQKKQQPIVEKVRFKNGKNKNS
;
A
#
# COMPACT_ATOMS: atom_id res chain seq x y z
N MET A 1 -22.05 -14.01 -1.59
CA MET A 1 -20.84 -13.77 -2.39
C MET A 1 -20.90 -12.32 -2.82
N ASN A 2 -20.06 -11.48 -2.22
CA ASN A 2 -20.03 -10.04 -2.51
C ASN A 2 -18.95 -9.73 -3.58
N ASN A 3 -18.93 -8.51 -4.10
CA ASN A 3 -17.95 -8.05 -5.09
C ASN A 3 -16.50 -8.19 -4.61
N ASN A 4 -16.24 -7.96 -3.33
CA ASN A 4 -14.93 -8.19 -2.71
C ASN A 4 -14.49 -9.65 -2.83
N ASP A 5 -15.42 -10.61 -2.63
CA ASP A 5 -15.12 -12.03 -2.76
C ASP A 5 -14.77 -12.40 -4.19
N ILE A 6 -15.55 -11.90 -5.16
CA ILE A 6 -15.32 -12.11 -6.59
C ILE A 6 -13.94 -11.57 -6.95
N PHE A 7 -13.65 -10.33 -6.55
CA PHE A 7 -12.39 -9.68 -6.87
C PHE A 7 -11.20 -10.42 -6.23
N LYS A 8 -11.33 -10.85 -4.97
CA LYS A 8 -10.31 -11.64 -4.26
C LYS A 8 -10.07 -12.99 -4.95
N LYS A 9 -11.14 -13.69 -5.37
CA LYS A 9 -11.04 -14.95 -6.13
C LYS A 9 -10.34 -14.76 -7.47
N LEU A 10 -10.69 -13.71 -8.23
CA LEU A 10 -10.06 -13.41 -9.52
C LEU A 10 -8.57 -13.10 -9.37
N ARG A 11 -8.20 -12.31 -8.37
CA ARG A 11 -6.80 -12.03 -8.05
C ARG A 11 -6.02 -13.32 -7.83
N VAL A 12 -6.53 -14.23 -7.00
CA VAL A 12 -5.85 -15.50 -6.68
C VAL A 12 -5.82 -16.43 -7.89
N ALA A 13 -6.93 -16.58 -8.61
CA ALA A 13 -7.02 -17.47 -9.77
C ALA A 13 -6.05 -17.07 -10.89
N LEU A 14 -5.89 -15.76 -11.13
CA LEU A 14 -5.00 -15.21 -12.15
C LEU A 14 -3.58 -14.89 -11.61
N GLN A 15 -3.33 -15.19 -10.34
CA GLN A 15 -2.06 -14.97 -9.64
C GLN A 15 -1.55 -13.52 -9.76
N LEU A 16 -2.45 -12.56 -9.64
CA LEU A 16 -2.16 -11.15 -9.78
C LEU A 16 -1.61 -10.54 -8.48
N ARG A 17 -0.63 -9.65 -8.63
CA ARG A 17 -0.14 -8.78 -7.56
C ARG A 17 -0.90 -7.46 -7.58
N ASP A 18 -0.93 -6.75 -6.45
CA ASP A 18 -1.63 -5.46 -6.34
C ASP A 18 -1.12 -4.44 -7.38
N ASP A 19 0.19 -4.42 -7.63
CA ASP A 19 0.80 -3.54 -8.64
C ASP A 19 0.29 -3.84 -10.06
N GLN A 20 0.05 -5.13 -10.37
CA GLN A 20 -0.50 -5.53 -11.66
C GLN A 20 -1.98 -5.16 -11.78
N ILE A 21 -2.74 -5.28 -10.69
CA ILE A 21 -4.14 -4.87 -10.66
C ILE A 21 -4.28 -3.37 -10.92
N VAL A 22 -3.42 -2.55 -10.32
CA VAL A 22 -3.38 -1.10 -10.60
C VAL A 22 -3.09 -0.84 -12.08
N ALA A 23 -2.08 -1.51 -12.65
CA ALA A 23 -1.75 -1.36 -14.07
C ALA A 23 -2.89 -1.80 -15.00
N ILE A 24 -3.63 -2.86 -14.65
CA ILE A 24 -4.79 -3.35 -15.41
C ILE A 24 -5.93 -2.32 -15.40
N LEU A 25 -6.18 -1.69 -14.25
CA LEU A 25 -7.22 -0.65 -14.12
C LEU A 25 -6.83 0.64 -14.85
N GLU A 26 -5.54 0.95 -14.93
CA GLU A 26 -5.04 2.09 -15.70
C GLU A 26 -5.29 1.94 -17.21
N LEU A 27 -5.36 0.71 -17.74
CA LEU A 27 -5.68 0.46 -19.15
C LEU A 27 -7.09 0.92 -19.57
N VAL A 28 -8.00 1.07 -18.60
CA VAL A 28 -9.37 1.56 -18.82
C VAL A 28 -9.55 2.95 -18.21
N ASP A 29 -8.46 3.69 -18.04
CA ASP A 29 -8.40 5.03 -17.45
C ASP A 29 -8.97 5.12 -16.03
N PHE A 30 -9.03 3.98 -15.32
CA PHE A 30 -9.48 3.93 -13.93
C PHE A 30 -8.29 4.09 -12.98
N ARG A 31 -8.15 5.30 -12.44
CA ARG A 31 -7.08 5.65 -11.51
C ARG A 31 -7.42 5.17 -10.10
N ILE A 32 -6.60 4.27 -9.57
CA ILE A 32 -6.70 3.80 -8.19
C ILE A 32 -5.31 3.57 -7.60
N SER A 33 -5.15 3.84 -6.31
CA SER A 33 -3.88 3.60 -5.61
C SER A 33 -3.75 2.15 -5.14
N LYS A 34 -2.50 1.71 -4.96
CA LYS A 34 -2.20 0.40 -4.36
C LYS A 34 -2.81 0.23 -2.96
N GLY A 35 -2.92 1.31 -2.19
CA GLY A 35 -3.50 1.29 -0.85
C GLY A 35 -4.99 0.97 -0.87
N GLU A 36 -5.73 1.57 -1.79
CA GLU A 36 -7.17 1.32 -1.97
C GLU A 36 -7.44 -0.11 -2.45
N ILE A 37 -6.62 -0.63 -3.37
CA ILE A 37 -6.67 -2.04 -3.77
C ILE A 37 -6.46 -2.97 -2.57
N GLY A 38 -5.47 -2.67 -1.74
CA GLY A 38 -5.22 -3.43 -0.50
C GLY A 38 -6.42 -3.42 0.44
N ASN A 39 -7.14 -2.30 0.55
CA ASN A 39 -8.31 -2.16 1.41
C ASN A 39 -9.49 -3.05 0.98
N PHE A 40 -9.73 -3.26 -0.32
CA PHE A 40 -10.77 -4.18 -0.81
C PHE A 40 -10.55 -5.64 -0.40
N PHE A 41 -9.29 -6.03 -0.22
CA PHE A 41 -8.92 -7.41 0.11
C PHE A 41 -8.83 -7.68 1.61
N ARG A 42 -8.97 -6.66 2.46
CA ARG A 42 -9.02 -6.82 3.92
C ARG A 42 -10.27 -7.59 4.35
N ASN A 43 -10.28 -8.01 5.60
CA ASN A 43 -11.48 -8.57 6.23
C ASN A 43 -12.44 -7.45 6.61
N GLU A 44 -13.73 -7.74 6.64
CA GLU A 44 -14.80 -6.77 6.93
C GLU A 44 -14.61 -6.06 8.28
N ASP A 45 -14.06 -6.76 9.27
CA ASP A 45 -13.78 -6.21 10.62
C ASP A 45 -12.61 -5.22 10.68
N HIS A 46 -11.84 -5.06 9.59
CA HIS A 46 -10.66 -4.20 9.60
C HIS A 46 -11.08 -2.71 9.47
N PRO A 47 -10.51 -1.77 10.25
CA PRO A 47 -10.87 -0.34 10.21
C PRO A 47 -10.55 0.40 8.90
N LYS A 48 -9.99 -0.30 7.92
CA LYS A 48 -9.64 0.21 6.58
C LYS A 48 -10.24 -0.65 5.49
N PHE A 49 -11.15 -1.56 5.86
CA PHE A 49 -11.92 -2.32 4.90
C PHE A 49 -12.76 -1.34 4.08
N MET A 50 -12.78 -1.57 2.78
CA MET A 50 -13.65 -0.84 1.87
C MET A 50 -14.38 -1.86 1.01
N GLU A 51 -15.67 -1.62 0.80
CA GLU A 51 -16.47 -2.43 -0.09
C GLU A 51 -16.11 -2.14 -1.55
N CYS A 52 -15.99 -3.19 -2.36
CA CYS A 52 -15.72 -3.09 -3.79
C CYS A 52 -17.03 -2.79 -4.52
N GLY A 53 -17.18 -1.55 -5.01
CA GLY A 53 -18.34 -1.18 -5.80
C GLY A 53 -18.37 -1.86 -7.18
N ASP A 54 -19.57 -2.02 -7.75
CA ASP A 54 -19.77 -2.61 -9.08
C ASP A 54 -18.96 -1.90 -10.17
N GLN A 55 -18.78 -0.59 -10.04
CA GLN A 55 -18.01 0.20 -11.00
C GLN A 55 -16.54 -0.23 -11.07
N VAL A 56 -15.93 -0.51 -9.91
CA VAL A 56 -14.53 -0.97 -9.83
C VAL A 56 -14.42 -2.35 -10.45
N LEU A 57 -15.34 -3.27 -10.09
CA LEU A 57 -15.32 -4.63 -10.60
C LEU A 57 -15.55 -4.67 -12.12
N ARG A 58 -16.50 -3.87 -12.65
CA ARG A 58 -16.75 -3.74 -14.09
C ARG A 58 -15.51 -3.25 -14.84
N ASN A 59 -14.89 -2.17 -14.36
CA ASN A 59 -13.70 -1.61 -14.97
C ASN A 59 -12.53 -2.59 -14.92
N PHE A 60 -12.36 -3.31 -13.79
CA PHE A 60 -11.34 -4.35 -13.68
C PHE A 60 -11.54 -5.47 -14.69
N LEU A 61 -12.77 -5.96 -14.87
CA LEU A 61 -13.09 -7.01 -15.85
C LEU A 61 -12.83 -6.55 -17.28
N ASN A 62 -13.18 -5.31 -17.62
CA ASN A 62 -12.85 -4.72 -18.93
C ASN A 62 -11.33 -4.61 -19.13
N GLY A 63 -10.60 -4.17 -18.10
CA GLY A 63 -9.13 -4.13 -18.11
C GLY A 63 -8.51 -5.51 -18.28
N LEU A 64 -9.07 -6.55 -17.65
CA LEU A 64 -8.63 -7.93 -17.80
C LEU A 64 -8.77 -8.43 -19.24
N VAL A 65 -9.84 -8.05 -19.94
CA VAL A 65 -10.00 -8.41 -21.36
C VAL A 65 -8.84 -7.83 -22.18
N ILE A 66 -8.51 -6.55 -21.99
CA ILE A 66 -7.40 -5.90 -22.69
C ILE A 66 -6.05 -6.51 -22.30
N HIS A 67 -5.87 -6.84 -21.02
CA HIS A 67 -4.62 -7.40 -20.51
C HIS A 67 -4.35 -8.83 -21.03
N LEU A 68 -5.36 -9.71 -20.99
CA LEU A 68 -5.23 -11.11 -21.35
C LEU A 68 -5.41 -11.37 -22.85
N ARG A 69 -6.38 -10.72 -23.50
CA ARG A 69 -6.72 -10.94 -24.91
C ARG A 69 -6.16 -9.89 -25.84
N GLY A 70 -5.68 -8.76 -25.32
CA GLY A 70 -5.21 -7.65 -26.14
C GLY A 70 -6.34 -6.77 -26.65
N THR A 71 -5.97 -5.67 -27.32
CA THR A 71 -6.93 -4.82 -28.03
C THR A 71 -7.28 -5.45 -29.38
N LYS A 72 -8.36 -4.99 -30.03
CA LYS A 72 -8.75 -5.48 -31.36
C LYS A 72 -7.62 -5.37 -32.39
N GLU A 73 -6.76 -4.38 -32.24
CA GLU A 73 -5.62 -4.13 -33.14
C GLU A 73 -4.38 -4.93 -32.79
N ASN A 74 -4.23 -5.38 -31.53
CA ASN A 74 -3.09 -6.17 -31.10
C ASN A 74 -3.54 -7.31 -30.16
N PRO A 75 -3.96 -8.47 -30.74
CA PRO A 75 -4.42 -9.61 -29.96
C PRO A 75 -3.26 -10.24 -29.18
N LYS A 76 -3.52 -10.63 -27.93
CA LYS A 76 -2.59 -11.33 -27.05
C LYS A 76 -3.11 -12.73 -26.73
N ASN A 77 -2.18 -13.67 -26.62
CA ASN A 77 -2.50 -15.01 -26.15
C ASN A 77 -2.63 -15.01 -24.63
N PRO A 78 -3.79 -15.40 -24.06
CA PRO A 78 -4.02 -15.36 -22.62
C PRO A 78 -3.10 -16.33 -21.86
N MET A 79 -2.70 -17.44 -22.49
CA MET A 79 -1.81 -18.43 -21.87
C MET A 79 -0.43 -17.86 -21.56
N GLU A 80 0.15 -17.09 -22.47
CA GLU A 80 1.46 -16.46 -22.29
C GLU A 80 1.44 -15.41 -21.17
N VAL A 81 0.34 -14.68 -21.03
CA VAL A 81 0.20 -13.67 -19.97
C VAL A 81 0.11 -14.32 -18.60
N LEU A 82 -0.59 -15.45 -18.49
CA LEU A 82 -0.69 -16.22 -17.25
C LEU A 82 0.66 -16.85 -16.85
N GLU A 83 1.42 -17.35 -17.83
CA GLU A 83 2.79 -17.86 -17.60
C GLU A 83 3.69 -16.76 -17.01
N LYS A 84 3.64 -15.55 -17.57
CA LYS A 84 4.39 -14.38 -17.05
C LYS A 84 3.99 -14.02 -15.62
N ASN A 85 2.71 -14.08 -15.29
CA ASN A 85 2.24 -13.84 -13.91
C ASN A 85 2.79 -14.89 -12.94
N LYS A 86 2.77 -16.17 -13.33
CA LYS A 86 3.35 -17.28 -12.54
C LYS A 86 4.85 -17.11 -12.32
N GLU A 87 5.60 -16.72 -13.35
CA GLU A 87 7.04 -16.46 -13.26
C GLU A 87 7.36 -15.30 -12.29
N GLY A 88 6.56 -14.24 -12.32
CA GLY A 88 6.69 -13.11 -11.40
C GLY A 88 6.49 -13.49 -9.94
N VAL A 89 5.63 -14.47 -9.65
CA VAL A 89 5.42 -15.01 -8.29
C VAL A 89 6.62 -15.86 -7.84
N LYS A 90 7.20 -16.67 -8.74
CA LYS A 90 8.38 -17.52 -8.46
C LYS A 90 9.66 -16.70 -8.19
N THR A 91 9.90 -15.66 -8.99
CA THR A 91 11.07 -14.78 -8.82
C THR A 91 10.98 -13.96 -7.53
N ALA A 92 9.80 -13.47 -7.17
CA ALA A 92 9.58 -12.80 -5.87
C ALA A 92 9.81 -13.74 -4.68
N ALA A 93 9.36 -15.00 -4.76
CA ALA A 93 9.56 -15.99 -3.69
C ALA A 93 11.04 -16.39 -3.50
N THR A 94 11.85 -16.34 -4.57
CA THR A 94 13.28 -16.68 -4.52
C THR A 94 14.12 -15.50 -4.00
N ALA A 95 13.72 -14.25 -4.32
CA ALA A 95 14.37 -13.05 -3.81
C ALA A 95 14.23 -12.86 -2.28
N VAL A 96 13.16 -13.39 -1.67
CA VAL A 96 12.95 -13.35 -0.21
C VAL A 96 13.91 -14.29 0.55
N LYS A 97 14.59 -15.24 -0.11
CA LYS A 97 15.59 -16.13 0.52
C LYS A 97 17.01 -15.54 0.64
N LYS A 98 17.27 -14.31 0.19
CA LYS A 98 18.59 -13.64 0.34
C LYS A 98 18.50 -12.40 1.22
N GLN A 99 17.97 -12.56 2.43
CA GLN A 99 18.30 -11.70 3.55
C GLN A 99 18.68 -12.61 4.72
N GLU A 100 19.94 -13.04 4.72
CA GLU A 100 20.58 -13.56 5.91
C GLU A 100 20.51 -12.49 7.00
N PHE A 101 19.65 -12.72 7.98
CA PHE A 101 19.75 -12.10 9.29
C PHE A 101 21.10 -12.50 9.86
N THR A 102 22.11 -11.65 9.71
CA THR A 102 23.31 -11.75 10.55
C THR A 102 22.92 -11.28 11.95
N PRO A 103 22.98 -12.15 12.98
CA PRO A 103 22.78 -11.69 14.34
C PRO A 103 24.00 -10.83 14.70
N LYS A 104 23.78 -9.53 14.96
CA LYS A 104 24.79 -8.70 15.62
C LYS A 104 25.21 -9.38 16.93
N PRO A 105 26.51 -9.48 17.25
CA PRO A 105 26.98 -10.20 18.42
C PRO A 105 26.51 -9.54 19.71
N LYS A 106 25.90 -10.35 20.58
CA LYS A 106 25.56 -10.05 21.96
C LYS A 106 26.87 -9.93 22.74
N GLN A 107 27.27 -8.71 23.11
CA GLN A 107 28.34 -8.52 24.09
C GLN A 107 27.80 -8.72 25.51
N GLU A 108 28.51 -9.57 26.25
CA GLU A 108 28.22 -10.08 27.57
C GLU A 108 28.71 -9.12 28.68
N GLU A 109 28.03 -9.15 29.82
CA GLU A 109 28.17 -8.29 31.00
C GLU A 109 29.60 -8.10 31.55
N LYS A 110 29.92 -6.86 31.98
CA LYS A 110 30.78 -6.61 33.15
C LYS A 110 30.06 -5.71 34.16
N LYS A 111 30.05 -6.17 35.42
CA LYS A 111 29.31 -5.64 36.59
C LYS A 111 30.01 -4.43 37.27
N LYS A 112 29.17 -3.40 37.58
CA LYS A 112 29.12 -2.47 38.76
C LYS A 112 30.29 -1.48 39.04
N PRO A 113 30.08 -0.34 39.76
CA PRO A 113 28.96 0.02 40.66
C PRO A 113 28.24 1.36 40.37
N ALA A 114 27.11 1.56 41.07
CA ALA A 114 26.14 2.64 40.89
C ALA A 114 26.60 4.04 41.36
N PRO A 115 26.12 5.12 40.72
CA PRO A 115 25.92 6.39 41.39
C PRO A 115 24.43 6.79 41.46
N LYS A 116 24.13 7.38 42.61
CA LYS A 116 22.87 7.84 43.22
C LYS A 116 21.81 8.43 42.27
N LYS A 117 20.55 8.08 42.54
CA LYS A 117 19.32 8.61 41.92
C LYS A 117 19.25 10.15 42.04
N ALA A 118 19.05 10.85 40.92
CA ALA A 118 18.54 12.22 40.90
C ALA A 118 17.11 12.20 40.31
N PRO A 119 16.14 12.97 40.85
CA PRO A 119 14.76 12.90 40.43
C PRO A 119 14.58 13.50 39.02
N PHE A 120 13.91 12.73 38.16
CA PHE A 120 13.59 13.06 36.77
C PHE A 120 12.57 14.21 36.71
N LYS A 121 13.02 15.44 36.37
CA LYS A 121 12.10 16.56 36.07
C LYS A 121 11.47 16.36 34.69
N GLN A 122 10.16 16.13 34.67
CA GLN A 122 9.34 16.10 33.47
C GLN A 122 9.38 17.46 32.75
N LYS A 123 9.95 17.53 31.54
CA LYS A 123 9.78 18.68 30.64
C LYS A 123 8.40 18.58 30.00
N LYS A 124 7.49 19.50 30.37
CA LYS A 124 6.22 19.74 29.67
C LYS A 124 6.50 20.14 28.22
N GLN A 125 5.84 19.46 27.28
CA GLN A 125 5.81 19.85 25.87
C GLN A 125 5.04 21.17 25.75
N GLN A 126 5.63 22.16 25.09
CA GLN A 126 4.98 23.46 24.84
C GLN A 126 4.06 23.32 23.62
N PRO A 127 2.82 23.86 23.65
CA PRO A 127 1.97 23.88 22.47
C PRO A 127 2.51 24.87 21.45
N ILE A 128 2.77 24.40 20.23
CA ILE A 128 3.07 25.22 19.06
C ILE A 128 1.73 25.84 18.62
N VAL A 129 1.42 27.02 19.14
CA VAL A 129 0.41 27.91 18.54
C VAL A 129 1.13 29.13 18.01
N GLU A 130 1.26 29.13 16.69
CA GLU A 130 1.85 30.18 15.89
C GLU A 130 1.03 31.47 16.04
N LYS A 131 1.68 32.54 16.52
CA LYS A 131 1.05 33.87 16.64
C LYS A 131 1.06 34.54 15.27
N VAL A 132 -0.03 34.38 14.52
CA VAL A 132 -0.29 35.16 13.30
C VAL A 132 -0.46 36.63 13.70
N ARG A 133 0.51 37.48 13.34
CA ARG A 133 0.49 38.93 13.62
C ARG A 133 -0.10 39.66 12.41
N PHE A 134 -1.33 40.14 12.52
CA PHE A 134 -1.92 41.04 11.52
C PHE A 134 -1.42 42.48 11.73
N LYS A 135 -0.88 43.10 10.67
CA LYS A 135 -0.34 44.46 10.69
C LYS A 135 -1.35 45.39 10.02
N ASN A 136 -2.40 45.79 10.76
CA ASN A 136 -3.35 46.80 10.28
C ASN A 136 -2.69 48.18 10.30
N GLY A 137 -2.33 48.67 9.12
CA GLY A 137 -1.86 50.04 8.90
C GLY A 137 -2.97 51.05 9.25
N LYS A 138 -2.69 51.91 10.21
CA LYS A 138 -3.46 53.14 10.45
C LYS A 138 -3.10 54.15 9.36
N ASN A 139 -3.97 54.30 8.37
CA ASN A 139 -4.10 55.53 7.60
C ASN A 139 -5.41 56.20 8.01
N LYS A 140 -5.33 57.45 8.49
CA LYS A 140 -6.20 58.60 8.13
C LYS A 140 -6.06 59.77 9.13
N ASN A 141 -5.57 60.89 8.59
CA ASN A 141 -5.92 62.30 8.76
C ASN A 141 -6.29 62.87 10.14
N SER A 142 -5.43 63.74 10.68
CA SER A 142 -5.62 65.20 10.77
C SER A 142 -4.30 65.86 11.10
#